data_AF-A0A858WY01-F1
#
_entry.id   AF-A0A858WY01-F1
#
_cell.length_a   1.000
_cell.length_b   1.000
_cell.length_c   1.000
_cell.angle_alpha   90.00
_cell.angle_beta   90.00
_cell.angle_gamma   90.00
#
_symmetry.space_group_name_H-M   'P 1'
#
loop_
_entity.id
_entity.type
_entity.pdbx_description
1 polymer ?
#
loop_
_entity_poly.entity_id
_entity_poly.type
_entity_poly.pdbx_seq_one_letter_code
_entity_poly.pdbx_strand_id
1 'polypeptide(L)'
;MIGQIKVLLRIKQLREEQAFRALQAKRGQVAEAQQRLVRAREVVAESAASLPAREDAIYAELLGKVVEPDAFDEARAKVVELEKAHARLKDEVERAAHVLSRLEEELQAAIRAHNLALKARDKYNIITDELVREALAIVDAKEEVEIEDLFSRGKKVPA
;
A
#
# COMPACT_ATOMS: atom_id res chain seq x y z
N MET A 1 13.98 35.48 -2.17
CA MET A 1 13.88 34.27 -1.32
C MET A 1 12.51 33.60 -1.35
N ILE A 2 11.39 34.33 -1.25
CA ILE A 2 10.02 33.75 -1.30
C ILE A 2 9.78 32.86 -2.53
N GLY A 3 10.24 33.27 -3.71
CA GLY A 3 10.15 32.44 -4.93
C GLY A 3 10.85 31.09 -4.81
N GLN A 4 12.05 31.04 -4.20
CA GLN A 4 12.79 29.79 -3.99
C GLN A 4 12.06 28.86 -2.99
N ILE A 5 11.48 29.43 -1.92
CA ILE A 5 10.69 28.67 -0.95
C ILE A 5 9.41 28.11 -1.59
N LYS A 6 8.71 28.89 -2.43
CA LYS A 6 7.55 28.39 -3.20
C LYS A 6 7.91 27.23 -4.13
N VAL A 7 9.07 27.28 -4.78
CA VAL A 7 9.57 26.15 -5.60
C VAL A 7 9.85 24.93 -4.73
N LEU A 8 10.50 25.10 -3.57
CA LEU A 8 10.74 23.99 -2.65
C LEU A 8 9.44 23.39 -2.12
N LEU A 9 8.46 24.22 -1.79
CA LEU A 9 7.12 23.75 -1.39
C LEU A 9 6.49 22.92 -2.51
N ARG A 10 6.54 23.39 -3.76
CA ARG A 10 6.02 22.62 -4.90
C ARG A 10 6.70 21.26 -5.03
N ILE A 11 8.02 21.20 -4.84
CA ILE A 11 8.77 19.93 -4.82
C ILE A 11 8.30 19.03 -3.67
N LYS A 12 8.03 19.57 -2.47
CA LYS A 12 7.51 18.77 -1.34
C LYS A 12 6.11 18.23 -1.62
N GLN A 13 5.22 19.02 -2.21
CA GLN A 13 3.90 18.57 -2.64
C GLN A 13 4.00 17.41 -3.64
N LEU A 14 4.83 17.56 -4.68
CA LEU A 14 5.03 16.49 -5.67
C LEU A 14 5.56 15.19 -5.04
N ARG A 15 6.48 15.29 -4.06
CA ARG A 15 6.97 14.11 -3.33
C ARG A 15 5.89 13.46 -2.47
N GLU A 16 5.03 14.25 -1.83
CA GLU A 16 3.90 13.73 -1.06
C GLU A 16 2.88 13.03 -1.97
N GLU A 17 2.52 13.63 -3.10
CA GLU A 17 1.67 13.01 -4.12
C GLU A 17 2.25 11.68 -4.63
N GLN A 18 3.56 11.62 -4.90
CA GLN A 18 4.24 10.39 -5.31
C GLN A 18 4.19 9.31 -4.21
N ALA A 19 4.49 9.69 -2.96
CA ALA A 19 4.41 8.77 -1.83
C ALA A 19 2.98 8.27 -1.59
N PHE A 20 1.98 9.13 -1.79
CA PHE A 20 0.57 8.77 -1.69
C PHE A 20 0.16 7.76 -2.77
N ARG A 21 0.57 7.97 -4.03
CA ARG A 21 0.34 7.01 -5.11
C ARG A 21 0.97 5.66 -4.82
N ALA A 22 2.21 5.64 -4.33
CA ALA A 22 2.89 4.41 -3.93
C ALA A 22 2.15 3.68 -2.78
N LEU A 23 1.67 4.43 -1.79
CA LEU A 23 0.83 3.89 -0.71
C LEU A 23 -0.46 3.25 -1.25
N GLN A 24 -1.17 3.92 -2.15
CA GLN A 24 -2.40 3.37 -2.75
C GLN A 24 -2.13 2.11 -3.58
N ALA A 25 -1.04 2.12 -4.36
CA ALA A 25 -0.62 0.93 -5.10
C ALA A 25 -0.35 -0.26 -4.16
N LYS A 26 0.32 -0.02 -3.02
CA LYS A 26 0.58 -1.07 -2.02
C LYS A 26 -0.68 -1.57 -1.34
N ARG A 27 -1.65 -0.69 -1.05
CA ARG A 27 -2.97 -1.10 -0.53
C ARG A 27 -3.69 -2.03 -1.51
N GLY A 28 -3.66 -1.70 -2.80
CA GLY A 28 -4.21 -2.57 -3.85
C GLY A 28 -3.55 -3.95 -3.86
N GLN A 29 -2.21 -3.99 -3.82
CA GLN A 29 -1.46 -5.26 -3.80
C GLN A 29 -1.78 -6.12 -2.57
N VAL A 30 -1.90 -5.52 -1.38
CA VAL A 30 -2.30 -6.23 -0.16
C VAL A 30 -3.71 -6.80 -0.29
N ALA A 31 -4.66 -6.01 -0.77
CA ALA A 31 -6.04 -6.45 -0.97
C ALA A 31 -6.12 -7.65 -1.95
N GLU A 32 -5.40 -7.58 -3.07
CA GLU A 32 -5.31 -8.69 -4.03
C GLU A 32 -4.66 -9.94 -3.41
N ALA A 33 -3.56 -9.79 -2.67
CA ALA A 33 -2.88 -10.90 -2.02
C ALA A 33 -3.78 -11.57 -0.96
N GLN A 34 -4.54 -10.78 -0.22
CA GLN A 34 -5.51 -11.28 0.75
C GLN A 34 -6.61 -12.10 0.08
N GLN A 35 -7.16 -11.62 -1.04
CA GLN A 35 -8.13 -12.38 -1.83
C GLN A 35 -7.54 -13.69 -2.36
N ARG A 36 -6.29 -13.70 -2.83
CA ARG A 36 -5.60 -14.92 -3.28
C ARG A 36 -5.44 -15.92 -2.15
N LEU A 37 -5.06 -15.46 -0.95
CA LEU A 37 -4.93 -16.33 0.22
C LEU A 37 -6.28 -16.95 0.62
N VAL A 38 -7.36 -16.16 0.60
CA VAL A 38 -8.71 -16.67 0.87
C VAL A 38 -9.08 -17.76 -0.13
N ARG A 39 -8.94 -17.51 -1.43
CA ARG A 39 -9.23 -18.50 -2.48
C ARG A 39 -8.39 -19.77 -2.34
N ALA A 40 -7.10 -19.63 -2.05
CA ALA A 40 -6.23 -20.80 -1.86
C ALA A 40 -6.68 -21.66 -0.66
N ARG A 41 -7.13 -21.01 0.43
CA ARG A 41 -7.68 -21.70 1.60
C ARG A 41 -8.99 -22.42 1.29
N GLU A 42 -9.87 -21.79 0.52
CA GLU A 42 -11.12 -22.40 0.05
C GLU A 42 -10.83 -23.67 -0.77
N VAL A 43 -9.92 -23.58 -1.74
CA VAL A 43 -9.52 -24.74 -2.57
C VAL A 43 -8.93 -25.86 -1.73
N VAL A 44 -8.08 -25.55 -0.74
CA VAL A 44 -7.55 -26.56 0.19
C VAL A 44 -8.66 -27.20 1.01
N ALA A 45 -9.62 -26.41 1.50
CA ALA A 45 -10.75 -26.91 2.29
C ALA A 45 -11.65 -27.83 1.47
N GLU A 46 -11.98 -27.47 0.23
CA GLU A 46 -12.73 -28.31 -0.71
C GLU A 46 -11.99 -29.60 -1.06
N SER A 47 -10.68 -29.50 -1.30
CA SER A 47 -9.83 -30.65 -1.57
C SER A 47 -9.76 -31.58 -0.37
N ALA A 48 -9.62 -31.05 0.85
CA ALA A 48 -9.63 -31.83 2.10
C ALA A 48 -10.97 -32.52 2.34
N ALA A 49 -12.09 -31.84 2.11
CA ALA A 49 -13.42 -32.40 2.30
C ALA A 49 -13.72 -33.56 1.34
N SER A 50 -13.22 -33.49 0.11
CA SER A 50 -13.40 -34.52 -0.91
C SER A 50 -12.28 -35.57 -0.96
N LEU A 51 -11.20 -35.41 -0.18
CA LEU A 51 -10.06 -36.31 -0.20
C LEU A 51 -10.43 -37.75 0.20
N PRO A 52 -11.12 -37.99 1.34
CA PRO A 52 -11.41 -39.36 1.77
C PRO A 52 -12.29 -40.11 0.77
N ALA A 53 -13.32 -39.45 0.23
CA ALA A 53 -14.20 -40.06 -0.77
C ALA A 53 -13.48 -40.42 -2.07
N ARG A 54 -12.47 -39.62 -2.47
CA ARG A 54 -11.63 -39.91 -3.65
C ARG A 54 -10.67 -41.07 -3.39
N GLU A 55 -10.11 -41.16 -2.19
CA GLU A 55 -9.28 -42.30 -1.77
C GLU A 55 -10.10 -43.60 -1.71
N ASP A 56 -11.28 -43.54 -1.09
CA ASP A 56 -12.22 -44.68 -1.01
C ASP A 56 -12.63 -45.16 -2.41
N ALA A 57 -12.88 -44.23 -3.35
CA ALA A 57 -13.21 -44.57 -4.73
C ALA A 57 -12.09 -45.33 -5.44
N ILE A 58 -10.82 -45.01 -5.15
CA ILE A 58 -9.66 -45.74 -5.71
C ILE A 58 -9.65 -47.18 -5.20
N TYR A 59 -9.87 -47.39 -3.90
CA TYR A 59 -9.86 -48.74 -3.31
C TYR A 59 -11.12 -49.55 -3.62
N ALA A 60 -12.27 -48.89 -3.81
CA ALA A 60 -13.53 -49.54 -4.18
C ALA A 60 -13.44 -50.35 -5.48
N GLU A 61 -12.53 -49.97 -6.39
CA GLU A 61 -12.29 -50.72 -7.63
C GLU A 61 -11.70 -52.13 -7.38
N LEU A 62 -10.97 -52.30 -6.27
CA LEU A 62 -10.25 -53.53 -5.91
C LEU A 62 -11.01 -54.38 -4.88
N LEU A 63 -11.80 -53.74 -4.00
CA LEU A 63 -12.49 -54.43 -2.91
C LEU A 63 -13.43 -55.53 -3.42
N GLY A 64 -13.28 -56.73 -2.85
CA GLY A 64 -14.13 -57.89 -3.18
C GLY A 64 -13.80 -58.58 -4.50
N LYS A 65 -12.70 -58.20 -5.19
CA LYS A 65 -12.26 -58.84 -6.43
C LYS A 65 -10.92 -59.56 -6.21
N VAL A 66 -10.73 -60.66 -6.95
CA VAL A 66 -9.41 -61.27 -7.10
C VAL A 66 -8.65 -60.45 -8.13
N VAL A 67 -7.65 -59.70 -7.68
CA VAL A 67 -6.81 -58.84 -8.50
C VAL A 67 -5.35 -59.25 -8.37
N GLU A 68 -4.58 -59.01 -9.42
CA GLU A 68 -3.14 -59.27 -9.42
C GLU A 68 -2.42 -58.32 -8.45
N PRO A 69 -1.27 -58.71 -7.88
CA PRO A 69 -0.49 -57.87 -6.97
C PRO A 69 -0.20 -56.47 -7.54
N ASP A 70 0.10 -56.38 -8.84
CA ASP A 70 0.42 -55.11 -9.51
C ASP A 70 -0.74 -54.09 -9.43
N ALA A 71 -1.99 -54.55 -9.41
CA ALA A 71 -3.16 -53.66 -9.31
C ALA A 71 -3.24 -52.94 -7.95
N PHE A 72 -2.74 -53.57 -6.87
CA PHE A 72 -2.64 -52.92 -5.57
C PHE A 72 -1.57 -51.83 -5.55
N ASP A 73 -0.43 -52.09 -6.18
CA ASP A 73 0.65 -51.12 -6.30
C ASP A 73 0.22 -49.91 -7.14
N GLU A 74 -0.54 -50.12 -8.22
CA GLU A 74 -1.13 -49.05 -9.01
C GLU A 74 -2.13 -48.19 -8.20
N ALA A 75 -3.04 -48.82 -7.45
CA ALA A 75 -3.98 -48.08 -6.60
C ALA A 75 -3.26 -47.27 -5.51
N ARG A 76 -2.23 -47.85 -4.89
CA ARG A 76 -1.37 -47.14 -3.94
C ARG A 76 -0.67 -45.96 -4.59
N ALA A 77 -0.14 -46.11 -5.80
CA ALA A 77 0.48 -45.02 -6.54
C ALA A 77 -0.52 -43.88 -6.82
N LYS A 78 -1.76 -44.21 -7.19
CA LYS A 78 -2.83 -43.20 -7.39
C LYS A 78 -3.14 -42.42 -6.11
N VAL A 79 -3.24 -43.10 -4.96
CA VAL A 79 -3.46 -42.44 -3.66
C VAL A 79 -2.28 -41.53 -3.31
N VAL A 80 -1.06 -41.99 -3.49
CA VAL A 80 0.15 -41.17 -3.26
C VAL A 80 0.15 -39.91 -4.14
N GLU A 81 -0.24 -40.02 -5.42
CA GLU A 81 -0.35 -38.85 -6.29
C GLU A 81 -1.47 -37.90 -5.87
N LEU A 82 -2.59 -38.42 -5.37
CA LEU A 82 -3.69 -37.64 -4.81
C LEU A 82 -3.25 -36.85 -3.56
N GLU A 83 -2.55 -37.51 -2.63
CA GLU A 83 -1.98 -36.87 -1.44
C GLU A 83 -0.95 -35.79 -1.81
N LYS A 84 -0.06 -36.07 -2.79
CA LYS A 84 0.90 -35.08 -3.31
C LYS A 84 0.20 -33.88 -3.91
N ALA A 85 -0.87 -34.09 -4.67
CA ALA A 85 -1.66 -32.99 -5.23
C ALA A 85 -2.27 -32.12 -4.11
N HIS A 86 -2.81 -32.75 -3.07
CA HIS A 86 -3.32 -32.03 -1.89
C HIS A 86 -2.22 -31.28 -1.12
N ALA A 87 -1.04 -31.89 -0.95
CA ALA A 87 0.12 -31.25 -0.32
C ALA A 87 0.56 -29.99 -1.10
N ARG A 88 0.61 -30.04 -2.43
CA ARG A 88 0.93 -28.86 -3.26
C ARG A 88 -0.03 -27.70 -3.03
N LEU A 89 -1.33 -27.97 -2.82
CA LEU A 89 -2.32 -26.93 -2.51
C LEU A 89 -2.06 -26.29 -1.13
N LYS A 90 -1.64 -27.09 -0.14
CA LYS A 90 -1.22 -26.55 1.17
C LYS A 90 0.00 -25.66 1.03
N ASP A 91 1.00 -26.09 0.27
CA ASP A 91 2.19 -25.27 -0.01
C ASP A 91 1.83 -23.95 -0.71
N GLU A 92 0.82 -23.95 -1.58
CA GLU A 92 0.31 -22.73 -2.22
C GLU A 92 -0.31 -21.75 -1.22
N VAL A 93 -1.05 -22.25 -0.23
CA VAL A 93 -1.60 -21.43 0.86
C VAL A 93 -0.46 -20.80 1.67
N GLU A 94 0.57 -21.58 2.01
CA GLU A 94 1.73 -21.07 2.75
C GLU A 94 2.47 -19.99 1.96
N ARG A 95 2.75 -20.25 0.66
CA ARG A 95 3.35 -19.25 -0.23
C ARG A 95 2.50 -17.98 -0.33
N ALA A 96 1.19 -18.10 -0.46
CA ALA A 96 0.28 -16.95 -0.50
C ALA A 96 0.30 -16.16 0.82
N ALA A 97 0.37 -16.84 1.96
CA ALA A 97 0.48 -16.21 3.28
C ALA A 97 1.80 -15.46 3.44
N HIS A 98 2.92 -16.05 3.00
CA HIS A 98 4.21 -15.37 3.00
C HIS A 98 4.23 -14.12 2.11
N VAL A 99 3.62 -14.20 0.92
CA VAL A 99 3.49 -13.03 0.03
C VAL A 99 2.66 -11.93 0.67
N LEU A 100 1.53 -12.27 1.31
CA LEU A 100 0.70 -11.29 2.02
C LEU A 100 1.49 -10.61 3.14
N SER A 101 2.14 -11.39 4.00
CA SER A 101 2.95 -10.86 5.11
C SER A 101 4.02 -9.88 4.62
N ARG A 102 4.79 -10.24 3.57
CA ARG A 102 5.77 -9.32 2.96
C ARG A 102 5.12 -8.04 2.44
N LEU A 103 3.97 -8.12 1.78
CA LEU A 103 3.28 -6.95 1.25
C LEU A 103 2.71 -6.05 2.35
N GLU A 104 2.30 -6.62 3.49
CA GLU A 104 1.88 -5.85 4.66
C GLU A 104 3.05 -5.06 5.27
N GLU A 105 4.24 -5.66 5.36
CA GLU A 105 5.47 -4.96 5.78
C GLU A 105 5.81 -3.81 4.83
N GLU A 106 5.74 -4.04 3.52
CA GLU A 106 5.96 -3.03 2.49
C GLU A 106 4.90 -1.90 2.55
N LEU A 107 3.63 -2.25 2.84
CA LEU A 107 2.56 -1.28 3.06
C LEU A 107 2.88 -0.39 4.27
N GLN A 108 3.34 -0.97 5.38
CA GLN A 108 3.75 -0.20 6.56
C GLN A 108 4.93 0.74 6.24
N ALA A 109 5.89 0.29 5.43
CA ALA A 109 6.97 1.15 4.95
C ALA A 109 6.44 2.32 4.09
N ALA A 110 5.48 2.05 3.19
CA ALA A 110 4.85 3.09 2.37
C ALA A 110 4.04 4.10 3.20
N ILE A 111 3.32 3.65 4.23
CA ILE A 111 2.61 4.52 5.18
C ILE A 111 3.60 5.46 5.88
N ARG A 112 4.73 4.92 6.39
CA ARG A 112 5.77 5.74 7.02
C ARG A 112 6.36 6.76 6.05
N ALA A 113 6.65 6.37 4.81
CA ALA A 113 7.18 7.26 3.78
C ALA A 113 6.19 8.39 3.43
N HIS A 114 4.91 8.09 3.27
CA HIS A 114 3.87 9.10 3.03
C HIS A 114 3.74 10.07 4.21
N ASN A 115 3.70 9.58 5.44
CA ASN A 115 3.64 10.43 6.64
C ASN A 115 4.85 11.36 6.77
N LEU A 116 6.06 10.89 6.42
CA LEU A 116 7.27 11.73 6.40
C LEU A 116 7.18 12.81 5.31
N ALA A 117 6.70 12.45 4.11
CA ALA A 117 6.52 13.41 3.03
C ALA A 117 5.46 14.48 3.37
N LEU A 118 4.36 14.08 4.02
CA LEU A 118 3.30 14.97 4.49
C LEU A 118 3.82 15.97 5.52
N LYS A 119 4.53 15.49 6.56
CA LYS A 119 5.19 16.38 7.55
C LYS A 119 6.17 17.35 6.89
N ALA A 120 6.94 16.87 5.91
CA ALA A 120 7.88 17.72 5.19
C ALA A 120 7.16 18.80 4.36
N ARG A 121 6.06 18.46 3.68
CA ARG A 121 5.22 19.43 2.97
C ARG A 121 4.65 20.48 3.92
N ASP A 122 4.07 20.05 5.04
CA ASP A 122 3.41 20.94 5.98
C ASP A 122 4.38 21.93 6.63
N LYS A 123 5.61 21.50 6.94
CA LYS A 123 6.67 22.41 7.38
C LYS A 123 6.93 23.54 6.37
N TYR A 124 6.97 23.21 5.08
CA TYR A 124 7.22 24.22 4.04
C TYR A 124 5.99 25.10 3.77
N ASN A 125 4.77 24.59 3.97
CA ASN A 125 3.56 25.41 3.94
C ASN A 125 3.66 26.50 5.01
N ILE A 126 3.93 26.12 6.26
CA ILE A 126 4.05 27.05 7.39
C ILE A 126 5.09 28.14 7.11
N ILE A 127 6.31 27.75 6.70
CA ILE A 127 7.39 28.70 6.38
C ILE A 127 6.98 29.63 5.22
N THR A 128 6.30 29.09 4.21
CA THR A 128 5.85 29.91 3.07
C THR A 128 4.81 30.93 3.51
N ASP A 129 3.85 30.52 4.34
CA ASP A 129 2.78 31.39 4.84
C ASP A 129 3.34 32.50 5.74
N GLU A 130 4.30 32.17 6.61
CA GLU A 130 5.02 33.14 7.45
C GLU A 130 5.74 34.18 6.58
N LEU A 131 6.52 33.75 5.59
CA LEU A 131 7.24 34.67 4.70
C LEU A 131 6.30 35.55 3.85
N VAL A 132 5.14 35.02 3.46
CA VAL A 132 4.13 35.81 2.74
C VAL A 132 3.52 36.86 3.66
N ARG A 133 3.19 36.52 4.90
CA ARG A 133 2.67 37.49 5.89
C ARG A 133 3.68 38.58 6.19
N GLU A 134 4.95 38.23 6.41
CA GLU A 134 6.01 39.22 6.63
C GLU A 134 6.18 40.16 5.44
N ALA A 135 6.13 39.62 4.22
CA ALA A 135 6.23 40.45 3.01
C ALA A 135 5.05 41.42 2.87
N LEU A 136 3.83 40.98 3.19
CA LEU A 136 2.64 41.85 3.17
C LEU A 136 2.76 42.95 4.23
N ALA A 137 3.15 42.62 5.46
CA ALA A 137 3.34 43.61 6.52
C ALA A 137 4.39 44.68 6.16
N ILE A 138 5.45 44.31 5.44
CA ILE A 138 6.46 45.26 4.94
C ILE A 138 5.88 46.17 3.86
N VAL A 139 5.00 45.66 3.00
CA VAL A 139 4.32 46.47 1.98
C VAL A 139 3.36 47.44 2.65
N ASP A 140 2.51 46.96 3.55
CA ASP A 140 1.55 47.77 4.29
C ASP A 140 2.26 48.91 5.04
N ALA A 141 3.35 48.60 5.76
CA ALA A 141 4.14 49.61 6.48
C ALA A 141 4.77 50.67 5.55
N LYS A 142 5.14 50.30 4.32
CA LYS A 142 5.65 51.27 3.33
C LYS A 142 4.55 52.17 2.81
N GLU A 143 3.38 51.60 2.52
CA GLU A 143 2.21 52.36 2.09
C GLU A 143 1.78 53.36 3.16
N GLU A 144 1.78 52.97 4.44
CA GLU A 144 1.51 53.87 5.56
C GLU A 144 2.51 55.04 5.63
N VAL A 145 3.81 54.78 5.50
CA VAL A 145 4.84 55.83 5.48
C VAL A 145 4.67 56.77 4.28
N GLU A 146 4.39 56.25 3.08
CA GLU A 146 4.15 57.05 1.89
C GLU A 146 2.92 57.96 2.06
N ILE A 147 1.86 57.46 2.69
CA ILE A 147 0.67 58.23 3.03
C ILE A 147 1.01 59.34 4.04
N GLU A 148 1.73 59.03 5.12
CA GLU A 148 2.15 60.02 6.13
C GLU A 148 3.02 61.13 5.52
N ASP A 149 3.93 60.79 4.62
CA ASP A 149 4.79 61.74 3.90
C ASP A 149 3.98 62.69 3.01
N LEU A 150 2.95 62.18 2.31
CA LEU A 150 2.05 62.99 1.50
C LEU A 150 1.27 64.00 2.35
N PHE A 151 0.78 63.60 3.52
CA PHE A 151 0.04 64.48 4.43
C PHE A 151 0.94 65.48 5.16
N SER A 152 2.19 65.12 5.45
CA SER A 152 3.15 65.98 6.17
C SER A 152 3.70 67.11 5.29
N ARG A 153 3.82 66.91 3.97
CA ARG A 153 4.32 67.92 3.02
C ARG A 153 3.29 69.02 2.67
N GLY A 154 2.03 68.86 3.06
CA GLY A 154 0.93 69.79 2.76
C GLY A 154 0.81 71.02 3.67
N LYS A 155 1.52 71.10 4.80
CA LYS A 155 1.46 72.26 5.71
C LYS A 155 2.56 73.29 5.40
N LYS A 156 2.44 74.02 4.29
CA LYS A 156 3.01 75.38 4.24
C LYS A 156 2.02 76.31 4.95
N VAL A 157 2.35 76.66 6.19
CA VAL A 157 1.64 77.71 6.95
C VAL A 157 1.82 79.02 6.15
N PRO A 158 0.74 79.65 5.65
CA PRO A 158 0.83 81.00 5.10
C PRO A 158 1.20 81.96 6.23
N ALA A 159 2.21 82.80 5.97
CA ALA A 159 2.71 83.84 6.86
C ALA A 159 1.66 84.94 7.13
#